data_AF-A0A7S3KG62-F1
#
_entry.id   AF-A0A7S3KG62-F1
#
_cell.length_a   1.000
_cell.length_b   1.000
_cell.length_c   1.000
_cell.angle_alpha   90.00
_cell.angle_beta   90.00
_cell.angle_gamma   90.00
#
_symmetry.space_group_name_H-M   'P 1'
#
loop_
_entity.id
_entity.type
_entity.pdbx_description
1 polymer ?
#
loop_
_entity_poly.entity_id
_entity_poly.type
_entity_poly.pdbx_seq_one_letter_code
_entity_poly.pdbx_strand_id
1 'polypeptide(L)'
;NKYELLKSFKTTKSGYENKHRWTVYVALGDKKVEAGSVIKSVEFKLDDSFGFTDIKKNFGPYEYACNGYGEFSIPIKITLQRWLKMEPATLDHPLKFEGKG
;
A
#
# COMPACT_ATOMS: atom_id res chain seq x y z
N ASN A 1 -1.25 6.56 -9.02
CA ASN A 1 -1.66 5.14 -9.08
C ASN A 1 -1.25 4.54 -10.41
N LYS A 2 -0.41 3.50 -10.39
CA LYS A 2 0.02 2.74 -11.57
C LYS A 2 -0.54 1.32 -11.40
N TYR A 3 -1.39 0.88 -12.32
CA TYR A 3 -1.97 -0.47 -12.30
C TYR A 3 -1.58 -1.22 -13.58
N GLU A 4 -1.45 -2.54 -13.49
CA GLU A 4 -1.12 -3.42 -14.61
C GLU A 4 -2.05 -4.64 -14.57
N LEU A 5 -2.66 -4.98 -15.71
CA LEU A 5 -3.47 -6.19 -15.86
C LEU A 5 -2.54 -7.41 -15.95
N LEU A 6 -2.75 -8.39 -15.08
CA LEU A 6 -1.99 -9.63 -15.12
C LEU A 6 -2.41 -10.46 -16.34
N LYS A 7 -1.46 -11.00 -17.09
CA LYS A 7 -1.75 -11.92 -18.23
C LYS A 7 -2.11 -13.35 -17.79
N SER A 8 -1.94 -13.68 -16.51
CA SER A 8 -2.23 -14.99 -15.96
C SER A 8 -2.68 -14.83 -14.51
N PHE A 9 -3.94 -15.18 -14.23
CA PHE A 9 -4.56 -15.05 -12.90
C PHE A 9 -4.51 -16.41 -12.19
N LYS A 10 -4.24 -16.40 -10.88
CA LYS A 10 -4.43 -17.59 -10.04
C LYS A 10 -5.77 -17.45 -9.32
N THR A 11 -6.65 -18.43 -9.49
CA THR A 11 -7.94 -18.53 -8.80
C THR A 11 -7.69 -18.75 -7.30
N THR A 12 -8.26 -17.88 -6.46
CA THR A 12 -8.25 -18.09 -5.01
C THR A 12 -9.32 -19.12 -4.62
N LYS A 13 -9.15 -19.77 -3.45
CA LYS A 13 -10.13 -20.76 -2.92
C LYS A 13 -11.55 -20.21 -2.76
N SER A 14 -11.73 -18.88 -2.78
CA SER A 14 -13.01 -18.19 -2.61
C SER A 14 -13.75 -17.89 -3.93
N GLY A 15 -13.25 -18.36 -5.09
CA GLY A 15 -13.91 -18.18 -6.38
C GLY A 15 -13.74 -16.79 -7.01
N TYR A 16 -12.99 -15.89 -6.36
CA TYR A 16 -12.65 -14.58 -6.90
C TYR A 16 -11.37 -14.66 -7.75
N GLU A 17 -11.47 -14.17 -8.99
CA GLU A 17 -10.33 -14.02 -9.90
C GLU A 17 -9.51 -12.79 -9.48
N ASN A 18 -8.26 -13.00 -9.04
CA ASN A 18 -7.32 -11.91 -8.75
C ASN A 18 -6.87 -11.25 -10.08
N LYS A 19 -7.72 -10.42 -10.68
CA LYS A 19 -7.49 -9.80 -11.99
C LYS A 19 -6.57 -8.59 -11.97
N HIS A 20 -6.36 -7.99 -10.80
CA HIS A 20 -5.64 -6.72 -10.69
C HIS A 20 -4.44 -6.82 -9.77
N ARG A 21 -3.27 -6.42 -10.29
CA ARG A 21 -2.10 -6.12 -9.48
C ARG A 21 -2.10 -4.64 -9.15
N TRP A 22 -2.08 -4.32 -7.87
CA TRP A 22 -1.99 -2.96 -7.37
C TRP A 22 -0.68 -2.75 -6.63
N THR A 23 -0.22 -1.50 -6.61
CA THR A 23 0.96 -1.09 -5.85
C THR A 23 0.65 0.22 -5.15
N VAL A 24 0.71 0.20 -3.83
CA VAL A 24 0.60 1.39 -2.99
C VAL A 24 2.02 1.81 -2.59
N TYR A 25 2.30 3.10 -2.64
CA TYR A 25 3.61 3.63 -2.25
C TYR A 25 3.45 4.95 -1.51
N VAL A 26 4.36 5.20 -0.58
CA VAL A 26 4.49 6.48 0.12
C VAL A 26 5.75 7.18 -0.38
N ALA A 27 5.58 8.37 -0.94
CA ALA A 27 6.66 9.22 -1.40
C ALA A 27 6.46 10.65 -0.89
N LEU A 28 7.57 11.35 -0.63
CA LEU A 28 7.54 12.79 -0.36
C LEU A 28 7.29 13.55 -1.66
N GLY A 29 6.48 14.62 -1.59
CA GLY A 29 6.20 15.48 -2.74
C GLY A 29 7.44 16.23 -3.23
N ASP A 30 8.41 16.46 -2.34
CA ASP A 30 9.68 17.08 -2.67
C ASP A 30 10.73 16.02 -3.04
N LYS A 31 11.14 15.99 -4.31
CA LYS A 31 12.12 15.03 -4.83
C LYS A 31 13.55 15.25 -4.33
N LYS A 32 13.83 16.39 -3.68
CA LYS A 32 15.18 16.69 -3.15
C LYS A 32 15.43 16.04 -1.79
N VAL A 33 14.38 15.60 -1.10
CA VAL A 33 14.49 15.01 0.24
C VAL A 33 14.29 13.50 0.14
N GLU A 34 15.29 12.74 0.59
CA GLU A 34 15.15 11.30 0.66
C GLU A 34 14.09 10.91 1.70
N ALA A 35 13.12 10.10 1.28
CA ALA A 35 12.02 9.69 2.14
C ALA A 35 12.53 9.02 3.42
N GLY A 36 13.63 8.26 3.37
CA GLY A 36 14.22 7.61 4.54
C GLY A 36 14.82 8.55 5.58
N SER A 37 15.18 9.78 5.19
CA SER A 37 15.68 10.80 6.14
C SER A 37 14.57 11.37 7.02
N VAL A 38 13.32 11.28 6.57
CA VAL A 38 12.14 11.89 7.20
C VAL A 38 11.21 10.83 7.78
N ILE A 39 11.00 9.73 7.04
CA ILE A 39 10.11 8.63 7.40
C ILE A 39 10.92 7.57 8.14
N LYS A 40 10.46 7.21 9.34
CA LYS A 40 11.03 6.12 10.14
C LYS A 40 10.45 4.77 9.75
N SER A 41 9.13 4.71 9.58
CA SER A 41 8.45 3.48 9.16
C SER A 41 7.08 3.78 8.58
N VAL A 42 6.62 2.93 7.66
CA VAL A 42 5.27 2.95 7.11
C VAL A 42 4.61 1.61 7.41
N GLU A 43 3.40 1.64 7.94
CA GLU A 43 2.57 0.48 8.22
C GLU A 43 1.35 0.54 7.29
N PHE A 44 1.16 -0.48 6.47
CA PHE A 44 0.00 -0.65 5.61
C PHE A 44 -0.89 -1.74 6.22
N LYS A 45 -2.14 -1.38 6.53
CA LYS A 45 -3.12 -2.34 7.02
C LYS A 45 -3.98 -2.84 5.86
N LEU A 46 -4.05 -4.15 5.69
CA LEU A 46 -4.90 -4.82 4.73
C LEU A 46 -6.03 -5.54 5.44
N ASP A 47 -7.10 -5.79 4.69
CA ASP A 47 -8.22 -6.61 5.12
C ASP A 47 -7.77 -8.05 5.45
N ASP A 48 -8.42 -8.69 6.43
CA ASP A 48 -8.16 -10.07 6.85
C ASP A 48 -8.23 -11.07 5.68
N SER A 49 -8.99 -10.76 4.63
CA SER A 49 -9.09 -11.58 3.42
C SER A 49 -7.75 -11.82 2.72
N PHE A 50 -6.74 -10.96 2.93
CA PHE A 50 -5.41 -11.08 2.33
C PHE A 50 -4.46 -11.99 3.12
N GLY A 51 -4.84 -12.46 4.31
CA GLY A 51 -4.02 -13.31 5.19
C GLY A 51 -2.82 -12.62 5.86
N PHE A 52 -2.38 -11.48 5.33
CA PHE A 52 -1.37 -10.60 5.93
C PHE A 52 -1.99 -9.22 6.15
N THR A 53 -2.37 -8.92 7.38
CA THR A 53 -3.12 -7.72 7.75
C THR A 53 -2.22 -6.52 8.05
N ASP A 54 -1.01 -6.72 8.55
CA ASP A 54 -0.11 -5.63 8.95
C ASP A 54 1.24 -5.75 8.22
N ILE A 55 1.48 -4.85 7.28
CA ILE A 55 2.73 -4.79 6.52
C ILE A 55 3.51 -3.57 6.96
N LYS A 56 4.64 -3.81 7.63
CA LYS A 56 5.53 -2.77 8.10
C LYS A 56 6.77 -2.65 7.23
N LYS A 57 7.08 -1.43 6.79
CA LYS A 57 8.28 -1.06 6.04
C LYS A 57 9.09 -0.05 6.84
N ASN A 58 10.27 -0.46 7.29
CA ASN A 58 11.19 0.41 8.05
C ASN A 58 12.21 1.13 7.15
N PHE A 59 12.42 0.65 5.93
CA PHE A 59 13.39 1.18 4.98
C PHE A 59 12.73 1.36 3.61
N GLY A 60 13.20 2.37 2.87
CA GLY A 60 12.75 2.64 1.51
C GLY A 60 13.22 1.57 0.52
N PRO A 61 12.47 1.35 -0.58
CA PRO A 61 11.24 2.05 -0.97
C PRO A 61 10.02 1.64 -0.12
N TYR A 62 9.23 2.62 0.31
CA TYR A 62 8.02 2.42 1.12
C TYR A 62 6.84 2.07 0.21
N GLU A 63 6.95 0.93 -0.47
CA GLU A 63 5.92 0.43 -1.37
C GLU A 63 5.51 -1.00 -1.02
N TYR A 64 4.26 -1.31 -1.35
CA TYR A 64 3.71 -2.64 -1.25
C TYR A 64 2.89 -2.96 -2.48
N ALA A 65 3.18 -4.10 -3.10
CA ALA A 65 2.47 -4.60 -4.26
C ALA A 65 1.75 -5.90 -3.90
N CYS A 66 0.48 -6.00 -4.29
CA CYS A 66 -0.32 -7.21 -4.08
C CYS A 66 -1.32 -7.40 -5.21
N ASN A 67 -1.91 -8.60 -5.24
CA ASN A 67 -2.96 -8.95 -6.18
C ASN A 67 -4.29 -8.90 -5.42
N GLY A 68 -5.28 -8.20 -5.97
CA GLY A 68 -6.59 -8.04 -5.35
C GLY A 68 -7.73 -8.27 -6.34
N TYR A 69 -8.93 -8.35 -5.80
CA TYR A 69 -10.16 -8.71 -6.53
C TYR A 69 -11.30 -7.69 -6.38
N GLY A 70 -11.10 -6.56 -5.70
CA GLY A 70 -12.17 -5.58 -5.48
C GLY A 70 -11.69 -4.30 -4.78
N GLU A 71 -12.55 -3.31 -4.65
CA GLU A 71 -12.22 -2.01 -4.03
C GLU A 71 -12.16 -2.11 -2.50
N PHE A 72 -11.13 -1.55 -1.87
CA PHE A 72 -11.01 -1.50 -0.41
C PHE A 72 -10.17 -0.30 0.03
N SER A 73 -10.36 0.14 1.27
CA SER A 73 -9.53 1.16 1.89
C SER A 73 -8.32 0.53 2.57
N ILE A 74 -7.14 1.12 2.36
CA ILE A 74 -5.90 0.74 3.04
C ILE A 74 -5.59 1.83 4.07
N PRO A 75 -5.73 1.57 5.37
CA PRO A 75 -5.20 2.44 6.39
C PRO A 75 -3.67 2.40 6.36
N ILE A 76 -3.04 3.55 6.17
CA ILE A 76 -1.60 3.73 6.11
C ILE A 76 -1.18 4.60 7.29
N LYS A 77 -0.26 4.09 8.10
CA LYS A 77 0.32 4.82 9.23
C LYS A 77 1.79 5.12 8.93
N ILE A 78 2.10 6.41 8.81
CA ILE A 78 3.45 6.91 8.57
C ILE A 78 4.01 7.42 9.89
N THR A 79 5.03 6.74 10.39
CA THR A 79 5.81 7.21 11.54
C THR A 79 7.00 8.01 11.03
N LEU A 80 7.07 9.27 11.43
CA LEU A 80 8.18 10.17 11.10
C LEU A 80 9.35 9.97 12.07
N GLN A 81 10.52 10.45 11.68
CA GLN A 81 11.72 10.40 12.51
C GLN A 81 11.53 11.21 13.80
N ARG A 82 12.12 10.72 14.89
CA ARG A 82 11.92 11.28 16.24
C ARG A 82 12.36 12.75 16.35
N TRP A 83 13.35 13.16 15.56
CA TRP A 83 13.88 14.52 15.57
C TRP A 83 12.89 15.56 15.02
N LEU A 84 11.92 15.14 14.20
CA LEU A 84 10.84 16.02 13.72
C LEU A 84 9.81 16.32 14.82
N LYS A 85 9.77 15.52 15.90
CA LYS A 85 8.78 15.63 17.00
C LYS A 85 7.32 15.70 16.52
N MET A 86 7.04 15.13 15.36
CA MET A 86 5.70 15.07 14.78
C MET A 86 5.02 13.76 15.18
N GLU A 87 3.70 13.83 15.36
CA GLU A 87 2.88 12.64 15.58
C GLU A 87 2.81 11.79 14.30
N PRO A 88 2.66 10.46 14.43
CA PRO A 88 2.47 9.59 13.26
C PRO A 88 1.25 10.03 12.47
N ALA A 89 1.41 10.21 11.16
CA ALA A 89 0.31 10.52 10.27
C ALA A 89 -0.44 9.24 9.89
N THR A 90 -1.74 9.20 10.14
CA THR A 90 -2.62 8.13 9.66
C THR A 90 -3.45 8.66 8.52
N LEU A 91 -3.46 7.94 7.40
CA LEU A 91 -4.24 8.26 6.22
C LEU A 91 -4.96 7.00 5.74
N ASP A 92 -6.20 7.16 5.31
CA ASP A 92 -6.97 6.09 4.70
C ASP A 92 -6.92 6.26 3.18
N HIS A 93 -6.31 5.31 2.48
CA HIS A 93 -6.18 5.37 1.03
C HIS A 93 -7.20 4.44 0.37
N PRO A 94 -8.28 4.98 -0.25
CA PRO A 94 -9.24 4.16 -0.97
C PRO A 94 -8.59 3.61 -2.24
N LEU A 95 -8.44 2.29 -2.31
CA LEU A 95 -7.94 1.60 -3.46
C LEU A 95 -9.13 1.19 -4.35
N LYS A 96 -9.38 2.01 -5.37
CA LYS A 96 -10.42 1.78 -6.37
C LYS A 96 -9.81 1.27 -7.66
N PHE A 97 -10.34 0.15 -8.16
CA PHE A 97 -10.00 -0.38 -9.46
C PHE A 97 -10.95 0.23 -10.49
N GLU A 98 -10.61 1.41 -11.04
CA GLU A 98 -11.34 1.94 -12.20
C GLU A 98 -10.98 1.11 -13.44
N GLY A 99 -11.77 0.08 -13.71
CA GLY A 99 -11.64 -0.75 -14.90
C GLY A 99 -12.62 -1.92 -14.88
N LYS A 100 -13.58 -1.92 -15.83
CA LYS A 100 -14.70 -2.85 -15.98
C LYS A 100 -14.35 -4.32 -15.74
N GLY A 101 -15.27 -5.01 -15.07
CA GLY A 101 -15.26 -6.45 -14.76
C GLY A 101 -15.17 -7.40 -15.95
#